data_AF-A0A2G2G4S1-F1
#
_entry.id   AF-A0A2G2G4S1-F1
#
_cell.length_a   1.000
_cell.length_b   1.000
_cell.length_c   1.000
_cell.angle_alpha   90.00
_cell.angle_beta   90.00
_cell.angle_gamma   90.00
#
_symmetry.space_group_name_H-M   'P 1'
#
loop_
_entity.id
_entity.type
_entity.pdbx_description
1 polymer ?
#
loop_
_entity_poly.entity_id
_entity_poly.type
_entity_poly.pdbx_seq_one_letter_code
_entity_poly.pdbx_strand_id
1 'polypeptide(L)'
;MKKEIKESLEEIVELLHDTDEIVLDKEVKEKVENVLAILNDPTKLAREKKEYKDRMEEIIGLVNNTITHMDVNVDYCIPEVATTSDSCGILDNPHIVLTYAVDDYTTRTRRVSLGKAALQSSSQDLTQHVALAIEEFKNEIDNNRWGKGHLQRDVG
;
A
#
# COMPACT_ATOMS: atom_id res chain seq x y z
N MET A 1 -9.48 17.92 -11.67
CA MET A 1 -8.93 19.28 -11.48
C MET A 1 -9.77 20.17 -10.57
N LYS A 2 -10.96 20.69 -10.97
CA LYS A 2 -11.77 21.55 -10.05
C LYS A 2 -12.16 20.84 -8.75
N LYS A 3 -12.48 19.55 -8.83
CA LYS A 3 -12.81 18.70 -7.67
C LYS A 3 -11.59 18.50 -6.76
N GLU A 4 -10.44 18.11 -7.33
CA GLU A 4 -9.19 17.88 -6.58
C GLU A 4 -8.67 19.16 -5.89
N ILE A 5 -8.70 20.31 -6.57
CA ILE A 5 -8.34 21.61 -5.95
C ILE A 5 -9.29 21.92 -4.79
N LYS A 6 -10.58 21.64 -4.97
CA LYS A 6 -11.57 21.86 -3.92
C LYS A 6 -11.30 20.96 -2.71
N GLU A 7 -11.06 19.66 -2.91
CA GLU A 7 -10.76 18.69 -1.84
C GLU A 7 -9.47 19.08 -1.09
N SER A 8 -8.39 19.45 -1.79
CA SER A 8 -7.16 19.92 -1.12
C SER A 8 -7.36 21.23 -0.33
N LEU A 9 -8.23 22.13 -0.79
CA LEU A 9 -8.57 23.35 -0.05
C LEU A 9 -9.44 23.04 1.17
N GLU A 10 -10.39 22.11 1.06
CA GLU A 10 -11.21 21.66 2.20
C GLU A 10 -10.32 21.02 3.28
N GLU A 11 -9.34 20.22 2.91
CA GLU A 11 -8.35 19.62 3.83
C GLU A 11 -7.51 20.68 4.57
N ILE A 12 -7.07 21.74 3.88
CA ILE A 12 -6.33 22.85 4.51
C ILE A 12 -7.25 23.61 5.48
N VAL A 13 -8.52 23.78 5.13
CA VAL A 13 -9.50 24.45 5.99
C VAL A 13 -9.81 23.62 7.24
N GLU A 14 -9.94 22.29 7.11
CA GLU A 14 -10.11 21.39 8.25
C GLU A 14 -8.91 21.45 9.19
N LEU A 15 -7.69 21.38 8.65
CA LEU A 15 -6.46 21.53 9.45
C LEU A 15 -6.44 22.86 10.21
N LEU A 16 -6.75 23.98 9.55
CA LEU A 16 -6.75 25.30 10.19
C LEU A 16 -7.87 25.49 11.24
N HIS A 17 -8.91 24.66 11.20
CA HIS A 17 -10.03 24.72 12.15
C HIS A 17 -9.89 23.74 13.31
N ASP A 18 -8.92 22.82 13.26
CA ASP A 18 -8.68 21.90 14.36
C ASP A 18 -7.95 22.62 15.50
N THR A 19 -8.71 23.10 16.48
CA THR A 19 -8.20 23.89 17.60
C THR A 19 -7.45 23.06 18.65
N ASP A 20 -7.52 21.73 18.57
CA ASP A 20 -6.93 20.80 19.55
C ASP A 20 -5.56 20.24 19.09
N GLU A 21 -5.21 20.36 17.81
CA GLU A 21 -3.95 19.89 17.24
C GLU A 21 -3.01 21.07 16.95
N ILE A 22 -1.74 20.98 17.34
CA ILE A 22 -0.74 21.98 16.94
C ILE A 22 -0.50 21.77 15.44
N VAL A 23 -1.32 22.43 14.63
CA VAL A 23 -1.16 22.48 13.19
C VAL A 23 0.25 23.02 12.92
N LEU A 24 1.14 22.17 12.42
CA LEU A 24 2.49 22.60 12.10
C LEU A 24 2.39 23.57 10.93
N ASP A 25 2.78 24.83 11.12
CA ASP A 25 2.85 25.85 10.05
C ASP A 25 3.53 25.30 8.77
N LYS A 26 4.47 24.37 8.95
CA LYS A 26 5.14 23.64 7.88
C LYS A 26 4.18 22.79 7.03
N GLU A 27 3.25 22.08 7.65
CA GLU A 27 2.28 21.23 6.97
C GLU A 27 1.27 22.04 6.15
N VAL A 28 0.72 23.11 6.74
CA VAL A 28 -0.15 24.05 6.02
C VAL A 28 0.59 24.68 4.84
N LYS A 29 1.83 25.12 5.06
CA LYS A 29 2.67 25.69 4.00
C LYS A 29 2.90 24.70 2.85
N GLU A 30 3.26 23.46 3.15
CA GLU A 30 3.49 22.41 2.14
C GLU A 30 2.21 22.14 1.32
N LYS A 31 1.05 22.08 1.98
CA LYS A 31 -0.24 21.89 1.30
C LYS A 31 -0.63 23.09 0.41
N VAL A 32 -0.40 24.31 0.86
CA VAL A 32 -0.65 25.53 0.07
C VAL A 32 0.29 25.63 -1.13
N GLU A 33 1.58 25.30 -0.97
CA GLU A 33 2.55 25.27 -2.07
C GLU A 33 2.17 24.24 -3.14
N ASN A 34 1.62 23.09 -2.73
CA ASN A 34 1.10 22.08 -3.66
C ASN A 34 -0.08 22.61 -4.47
N VAL A 35 -1.05 23.29 -3.85
CA VAL A 35 -2.19 23.90 -4.56
C VAL A 35 -1.70 24.96 -5.57
N LEU A 36 -0.76 25.81 -5.17
CA LEU A 36 -0.13 26.81 -6.05
C LEU A 36 0.54 26.16 -7.27
N ALA A 37 1.26 25.05 -7.06
CA ALA A 37 1.92 24.34 -8.15
C ALA A 37 0.91 23.74 -9.15
N ILE A 38 -0.24 23.24 -8.68
CA ILE A 38 -1.32 22.72 -9.54
C ILE A 38 -1.99 23.85 -10.34
N LEU A 39 -2.17 25.03 -9.73
CA LEU A 39 -2.74 26.20 -10.42
C LEU A 39 -1.80 26.77 -11.49
N ASN A 40 -0.49 26.74 -11.24
CA ASN A 40 0.52 27.25 -12.16
C ASN A 40 0.77 26.31 -13.35
N ASP A 41 0.65 25.00 -13.15
CA ASP A 41 0.69 24.01 -14.21
C ASP A 41 -0.45 22.99 -14.03
N PRO A 42 -1.61 23.22 -14.66
CA PRO A 42 -2.76 22.32 -14.56
C PRO A 42 -2.49 20.94 -15.18
N THR A 43 -1.44 20.80 -16.00
CA THR A 43 -1.03 19.51 -16.57
C THR A 43 -0.09 18.72 -15.66
N LYS A 44 0.56 19.38 -14.70
CA LYS A 44 1.45 18.76 -13.70
C LYS A 44 0.76 17.61 -12.97
N LEU A 45 -0.46 17.84 -12.49
CA LEU A 45 -1.23 16.84 -11.76
C LEU A 45 -1.57 15.63 -12.65
N ALA A 46 -1.95 15.87 -13.90
CA ALA A 46 -2.24 14.80 -14.84
C ALA A 46 -0.97 13.98 -15.18
N ARG A 47 0.19 14.65 -15.29
CA ARG A 47 1.48 14.00 -15.52
C ARG A 47 1.92 13.17 -14.32
N GLU A 48 1.86 13.73 -13.11
CA GLU A 48 2.19 13.03 -11.86
C GLU A 48 1.28 11.82 -11.64
N LYS A 49 -0.04 11.97 -11.89
CA LYS A 49 -0.99 10.84 -11.81
C LYS A 49 -0.68 9.75 -12.82
N LYS A 50 -0.25 10.12 -14.04
CA LYS A 50 0.17 9.15 -15.06
C LYS A 50 1.48 8.46 -14.68
N GLU A 51 2.51 9.20 -14.30
CA GLU A 51 3.81 8.64 -13.86
C GLU A 51 3.63 7.71 -12.65
N TYR A 52 2.75 8.07 -11.72
CA TYR A 52 2.41 7.24 -10.57
C TYR A 52 1.68 5.96 -10.99
N LYS A 53 0.75 6.03 -11.94
CA LYS A 53 0.05 4.86 -12.49
C LYS A 53 1.00 3.91 -13.23
N ASP A 54 1.84 4.44 -14.11
CA ASP A 54 2.80 3.65 -14.89
C ASP A 54 3.79 2.92 -13.95
N ARG A 55 4.24 3.58 -12.88
CA ARG A 55 5.07 2.95 -11.82
C ARG A 55 4.34 1.82 -11.10
N MET A 56 3.08 2.04 -10.70
CA MET A 56 2.32 1.01 -9.99
C MET A 56 2.02 -0.20 -10.88
N GLU A 57 1.77 0.00 -12.16
CA GLU A 57 1.62 -1.10 -13.12
C GLU A 57 2.93 -1.90 -13.26
N GLU A 58 4.09 -1.23 -13.28
CA GLU A 58 5.39 -1.89 -13.28
C GLU A 58 5.61 -2.73 -12.02
N ILE A 59 5.30 -2.19 -10.83
CA ILE A 59 5.37 -2.90 -9.55
C ILE A 59 4.48 -4.14 -9.56
N ILE A 60 3.23 -4.01 -10.01
CA ILE A 60 2.28 -5.13 -10.12
C ILE A 60 2.87 -6.21 -11.02
N GLY A 61 3.43 -5.83 -12.19
CA GLY A 61 4.07 -6.78 -13.11
C GLY A 61 5.26 -7.51 -12.48
N LEU A 62 6.14 -6.78 -11.79
CA LEU A 62 7.32 -7.35 -11.14
C LEU A 62 6.96 -8.31 -9.99
N VAL A 63 6.00 -7.93 -9.16
CA VAL A 63 5.50 -8.78 -8.08
C VAL A 63 4.80 -10.01 -8.65
N ASN A 64 3.91 -9.85 -9.65
CA ASN A 64 3.24 -10.97 -10.32
C ASN A 64 4.25 -11.99 -10.90
N ASN A 65 5.32 -11.52 -11.54
CA ASN A 65 6.40 -12.40 -12.03
C ASN A 65 7.12 -13.14 -10.89
N THR A 66 7.34 -12.46 -9.76
CA THR A 66 7.99 -13.03 -8.58
C THR A 66 7.12 -14.11 -7.92
N ILE A 67 5.81 -13.85 -7.80
CA ILE A 67 4.85 -14.77 -7.14
C ILE A 67 4.36 -15.91 -8.04
N THR A 68 4.61 -15.88 -9.35
CA THR A 68 4.18 -16.95 -10.26
C THR A 68 4.71 -18.34 -9.83
N HIS A 69 5.75 -18.36 -9.00
CA HIS A 69 6.36 -19.58 -8.42
C HIS A 69 6.00 -19.81 -6.94
N MET A 70 5.07 -19.04 -6.39
CA MET A 70 4.69 -19.07 -4.98
C MET A 70 3.18 -19.34 -4.87
N ASP A 71 2.77 -20.26 -3.99
CA ASP A 71 1.35 -20.54 -3.70
C ASP A 71 0.68 -19.41 -2.87
N VAL A 72 0.80 -18.16 -3.33
CA VAL A 72 0.31 -16.95 -2.68
C VAL A 72 -0.46 -16.13 -3.70
N ASN A 73 -1.72 -15.81 -3.40
CA ASN A 73 -2.48 -14.81 -4.14
C ASN A 73 -2.11 -13.41 -3.64
N VAL A 74 -1.99 -12.45 -4.55
CA VAL A 74 -1.65 -11.06 -4.23
C VAL A 74 -2.70 -10.13 -4.80
N ASP A 75 -3.38 -9.40 -3.93
CA ASP A 75 -4.33 -8.37 -4.29
C ASP A 75 -3.78 -6.98 -3.94
N TYR A 76 -4.08 -5.99 -4.79
CA TYR A 76 -3.63 -4.63 -4.61
C TYR A 76 -4.80 -3.74 -4.25
N CYS A 77 -4.59 -2.90 -3.24
CA CYS A 77 -5.46 -1.77 -2.95
C CYS A 77 -4.63 -0.48 -3.02
N ILE A 78 -4.66 0.16 -4.18
CA ILE A 78 -4.05 1.47 -4.40
C ILE A 78 -5.15 2.38 -4.93
N PRO A 79 -5.76 3.21 -4.05
CA PRO A 79 -6.83 4.09 -4.45
C PRO A 79 -6.47 4.92 -5.68
N GLU A 80 -7.46 5.10 -6.56
CA GLU A 80 -7.37 5.88 -7.80
C GLU A 80 -6.40 5.38 -8.89
N VAL A 81 -5.66 4.30 -8.66
CA VAL A 81 -4.61 3.84 -9.59
C VAL A 81 -4.83 2.42 -10.06
N ALA A 82 -4.84 1.47 -9.13
CA ALA A 82 -4.96 0.07 -9.43
C ALA A 82 -5.55 -0.63 -8.20
N THR A 83 -6.76 -1.14 -8.35
CA THR A 83 -7.38 -2.01 -7.38
C THR A 83 -7.73 -3.33 -8.03
N THR A 84 -7.24 -4.42 -7.46
CA THR A 84 -7.76 -5.77 -7.72
C THR A 84 -8.50 -6.31 -6.50
N SER A 85 -8.44 -5.59 -5.38
CA SER A 85 -9.18 -5.91 -4.16
C SER A 85 -10.58 -5.30 -4.21
N ASP A 86 -11.60 -6.16 -4.14
CA ASP A 86 -13.01 -5.76 -4.06
C ASP A 86 -13.32 -4.93 -2.80
N SER A 87 -12.47 -5.00 -1.78
CA SER A 87 -12.61 -4.25 -0.53
C SER A 87 -11.81 -2.94 -0.49
N CYS A 88 -11.18 -2.52 -1.60
CA CYS A 88 -10.37 -1.31 -1.61
C CYS A 88 -11.22 -0.05 -1.66
N GLY A 89 -11.29 0.68 -0.55
CA GLY A 89 -11.95 1.97 -0.46
C GLY A 89 -11.15 3.09 -1.12
N ILE A 90 -11.84 4.14 -1.57
CA ILE A 90 -11.21 5.34 -2.15
C ILE A 90 -10.35 6.09 -1.10
N LEU A 91 -10.68 5.93 0.19
CA LEU A 91 -9.98 6.53 1.33
C LEU A 91 -8.97 5.58 1.99
N ASP A 92 -8.82 4.35 1.48
CA ASP A 92 -7.91 3.38 2.11
C ASP A 92 -6.46 3.76 1.87
N ASN A 93 -5.60 3.55 2.87
CA ASN A 93 -4.17 3.70 2.64
C ASN A 93 -3.68 2.65 1.62
N PRO A 94 -2.78 3.01 0.69
CA PRO A 94 -2.21 2.07 -0.25
C PRO A 94 -1.63 0.85 0.45
N HIS A 95 -2.05 -0.35 0.03
CA HIS A 95 -1.60 -1.59 0.63
C HIS A 95 -1.69 -2.76 -0.34
N ILE A 96 -0.95 -3.82 0.01
CA ILE A 96 -0.99 -5.11 -0.68
C ILE A 96 -1.59 -6.12 0.29
N VAL A 97 -2.43 -7.01 -0.23
CA VAL A 97 -3.05 -8.11 0.51
C VAL A 97 -2.47 -9.40 -0.02
N LEU A 98 -1.75 -10.12 0.84
CA LEU A 98 -1.17 -11.43 0.54
C LEU A 98 -2.10 -12.50 1.12
N THR A 99 -2.59 -13.43 0.30
CA THR A 99 -3.44 -14.54 0.73
C THR A 99 -2.76 -15.87 0.43
N TYR A 100 -2.56 -16.68 1.45
CA TYR A 100 -1.92 -17.99 1.37
C TYR A 100 -2.91 -19.09 1.76
N ALA A 101 -3.01 -20.15 0.95
CA ALA A 101 -3.77 -21.34 1.31
C ALA A 101 -2.90 -22.24 2.19
N VAL A 102 -3.28 -22.40 3.46
CA VAL A 102 -2.58 -23.29 4.41
C VAL A 102 -2.96 -24.75 4.15
N ASP A 103 -4.23 -24.97 3.80
CA ASP A 103 -4.80 -26.23 3.32
C ASP A 103 -6.07 -25.93 2.48
N ASP A 104 -6.80 -26.98 2.08
CA ASP A 104 -8.01 -26.89 1.24
C ASP A 104 -9.16 -26.08 1.87
N TYR A 105 -9.10 -25.79 3.18
CA TYR A 105 -10.19 -25.16 3.93
C TYR A 105 -9.78 -23.89 4.67
N THR A 106 -8.48 -23.63 4.82
CA THR A 106 -7.97 -22.48 5.56
C THR A 106 -7.01 -21.64 4.74
N THR A 107 -7.35 -20.35 4.65
CA THR A 107 -6.50 -19.31 4.09
C THR A 107 -6.02 -18.37 5.18
N ARG A 108 -4.80 -17.86 5.06
CA ARG A 108 -4.28 -16.76 5.87
C ARG A 108 -4.02 -15.56 5.00
N THR A 109 -4.42 -14.41 5.50
CA THR A 109 -4.25 -13.14 4.81
C THR A 109 -3.37 -12.20 5.63
N ARG A 110 -2.43 -11.52 4.97
CA ARG A 110 -1.59 -10.47 5.56
C ARG A 110 -1.71 -9.20 4.74
N ARG A 111 -1.99 -8.09 5.42
CA ARG A 111 -1.95 -6.75 4.83
C ARG A 111 -0.56 -6.16 5.01
N VAL A 112 0.02 -5.70 3.92
CA VAL A 112 1.30 -4.98 3.87
C VAL A 112 1.01 -3.54 3.48
N SER A 113 1.10 -2.63 4.44
CA SER A 113 0.88 -1.21 4.19
C SER A 113 2.03 -0.63 3.36
N LEU A 114 1.71 0.09 2.29
CA LEU A 114 2.69 0.82 1.49
C LEU A 114 2.82 2.24 2.04
N GLY A 115 3.82 2.45 2.90
CA GLY A 115 4.10 3.76 3.45
C GLY A 115 4.60 4.77 2.39
N LYS A 116 4.56 6.07 2.73
CA LYS A 116 5.00 7.17 1.83
C LYS A 116 6.39 6.95 1.24
N ALA A 117 7.34 6.43 2.03
CA ALA A 117 8.69 6.10 1.56
C ALA A 117 8.70 4.97 0.51
N ALA A 118 7.87 3.96 0.69
CA ALA A 118 7.73 2.83 -0.22
C ALA A 118 7.04 3.25 -1.55
N LEU A 119 6.11 4.20 -1.47
CA LEU A 119 5.48 4.81 -2.64
C LEU A 119 6.42 5.77 -3.41
N GLN A 120 7.42 6.31 -2.72
CA GLN A 120 8.43 7.22 -3.30
C GLN A 120 9.70 6.49 -3.78
N SER A 121 9.91 5.24 -3.36
CA SER A 121 11.04 4.41 -3.79
C SER A 121 10.92 3.94 -5.23
N SER A 122 12.00 3.36 -5.79
CA SER A 122 11.95 2.81 -7.14
C SER A 122 11.01 1.60 -7.21
N SER A 123 10.45 1.32 -8.40
CA SER A 123 9.62 0.13 -8.63
C SER A 123 10.32 -1.16 -8.20
N GLN A 124 11.64 -1.20 -8.33
CA GLN A 124 12.50 -2.32 -7.98
C GLN A 124 12.66 -2.48 -6.46
N ASP A 125 12.89 -1.39 -5.72
CA ASP A 125 12.97 -1.41 -4.26
C ASP A 125 11.66 -1.86 -3.63
N LEU A 126 10.54 -1.37 -4.17
CA LEU A 126 9.21 -1.76 -3.69
C LEU A 126 8.94 -3.24 -3.98
N THR A 127 9.30 -3.72 -5.16
CA THR A 127 9.21 -5.15 -5.50
C THR A 127 10.01 -6.00 -4.51
N GLN A 128 11.24 -5.58 -4.18
CA GLN A 128 12.07 -6.28 -3.22
C GLN A 128 11.43 -6.28 -1.82
N HIS A 129 10.84 -5.16 -1.40
CA HIS A 129 10.12 -5.07 -0.13
C HIS A 129 8.94 -6.05 -0.06
N VAL A 130 8.16 -6.15 -1.14
CA VAL A 130 7.04 -7.08 -1.25
C VAL A 130 7.51 -8.53 -1.27
N ALA A 131 8.58 -8.84 -2.02
CA ALA A 131 9.17 -10.18 -2.06
C ALA A 131 9.64 -10.63 -0.67
N LEU A 132 10.34 -9.75 0.07
CA LEU A 132 10.77 -10.01 1.44
C LEU A 132 9.57 -10.24 2.36
N ALA A 133 8.52 -9.42 2.27
CA ALA A 133 7.32 -9.60 3.08
C ALA A 133 6.62 -10.95 2.81
N ILE A 134 6.64 -11.43 1.56
CA ILE A 134 6.12 -12.75 1.19
C ILE A 134 6.99 -13.86 1.78
N GLU A 135 8.32 -13.77 1.67
CA GLU A 135 9.26 -14.74 2.24
C GLU A 135 9.11 -14.83 3.77
N GLU A 136 9.05 -13.69 4.46
CA GLU A 136 8.80 -13.63 5.90
C GLU A 136 7.47 -14.29 6.27
N PHE A 137 6.39 -13.98 5.54
CA PHE A 137 5.09 -14.56 5.80
C PHE A 137 5.06 -16.08 5.61
N LYS A 138 5.75 -16.61 4.58
CA LYS A 138 5.89 -18.06 4.38
C LYS A 138 6.71 -18.70 5.50
N ASN A 139 7.84 -18.11 5.86
CA ASN A 139 8.68 -18.58 6.97
C ASN A 139 7.91 -18.60 8.29
N GLU A 140 7.06 -17.60 8.57
CA GLU A 140 6.19 -17.57 9.74
C GLU A 140 5.17 -18.71 9.73
N ILE A 141 4.54 -18.99 8.58
CA ILE A 141 3.57 -20.08 8.44
C ILE A 141 4.26 -21.44 8.64
N ASP A 142 5.40 -21.65 7.99
CA ASP A 142 6.17 -22.88 8.11
C ASP A 142 6.67 -23.08 9.55
N ASN A 143 7.30 -22.07 10.17
CA ASN A 143 7.76 -22.16 11.56
C ASN A 143 6.62 -22.38 12.56
N ASN A 144 5.44 -21.80 12.34
CA ASN A 144 4.25 -22.11 13.14
C ASN A 144 3.75 -23.55 12.93
N ARG A 145 3.95 -24.11 11.74
CA ARG A 145 3.65 -25.52 11.42
C ARG A 145 4.59 -26.47 12.17
N TRP A 146 5.88 -26.13 12.30
CA TRP A 146 6.89 -26.92 13.03
C TRP A 146 6.87 -26.70 14.55
N GLY A 147 6.38 -25.55 15.04
CA GLY A 147 6.29 -25.22 16.48
C GLY A 147 5.18 -25.94 17.26
N LYS A 148 4.25 -26.61 16.57
CA LYS A 148 3.18 -27.42 17.19
C LYS A 148 3.36 -28.94 17.05
N GLY A 149 4.53 -29.40 16.58
CA GLY A 149 4.83 -30.82 16.36
C GLY A 149 5.52 -31.58 17.51
N HIS A 150 5.93 -30.90 18.59
CA HIS A 150 6.76 -31.52 19.65
C HIS A 150 6.20 -31.37 21.07
N LEU A 151 4.92 -31.67 21.28
CA LEU A 151 4.40 -31.99 22.62
C LEU A 151 3.27 -33.03 22.54
N GLN A 152 3.56 -34.23 22.04
CA GLN A 152 2.82 -35.44 22.43
C GLN A 152 3.57 -36.71 21.99
N ARG A 153 3.68 -37.66 22.94
CA ARG A 153 4.65 -38.76 23.10
C ARG A 153 5.78 -38.27 24.01
N ASP A 154 5.70 -38.47 25.32
CA ASP A 154 5.65 -39.81 25.95
C ASP A 154 4.67 -39.91 27.12
N VAL A 155 3.74 -40.87 27.02
CA VAL A 155 3.19 -41.59 28.18
C VAL A 155 3.33 -43.06 27.85
N GLY A 156 4.30 -43.71 28.49
CA GLY A 156 4.58 -45.13 28.46
C GLY A 156 5.39 -45.47 29.71
#